data_AF-A0A836KUJ4-F1
#
_entry.id   AF-A0A836KUJ4-F1
#
_cell.length_a   1.000
_cell.length_b   1.000
_cell.length_c   1.000
_cell.angle_alpha   90.00
_cell.angle_beta   90.00
_cell.angle_gamma   90.00
#
_symmetry.space_group_name_H-M   'P 1'
#
loop_
_entity.id
_entity.type
_entity.pdbx_description
1 polymer ?
#
loop_
_entity_poly.entity_id
_entity_poly.type
_entity_poly.pdbx_seq_one_letter_code
_entity_poly.pdbx_strand_id
1 'polypeptide(L)'
;MHDDDGPPPARDAHKRPRRSAPPRGASGDVGKASSVTSTVVQRRVDPRFDPMFGRADARMFEQNYGFLREAEAKEEEERRFRIKCLKCIIRRCELEEAGEDLDEYDLSDHEQEVFGADHARELREMKLTPPQQLYAELEQLQRASQLYVSKTRDASIKERRSRVRKELLRKEVMAVKSGTKARPYFPKRAEVKRAVAADTFSRLNEKGGKAAVDRYIIRKRKR
;
A
#
# COMPACT_ATOMS: atom_id res chain seq x y z
N MET A 1 -56.02 20.06 -14.02
CA MET A 1 -55.43 18.77 -13.65
C MET A 1 -54.28 18.54 -14.60
N HIS A 2 -53.05 18.87 -14.19
CA HIS A 2 -51.85 18.59 -14.97
C HIS A 2 -51.00 17.63 -14.14
N ASP A 3 -51.06 16.36 -14.52
CA ASP A 3 -50.22 15.30 -13.97
C ASP A 3 -48.89 15.32 -14.75
N ASP A 4 -47.91 16.02 -14.21
CA ASP A 4 -46.53 16.04 -14.69
C ASP A 4 -45.75 14.92 -13.96
N ASP A 5 -46.17 13.68 -14.20
CA ASP A 5 -45.58 12.47 -13.60
C ASP A 5 -44.43 11.91 -14.48
N GLY A 6 -43.53 12.81 -14.88
CA GLY A 6 -42.32 12.46 -15.61
C GLY A 6 -41.23 11.93 -14.67
N PRO A 7 -40.43 10.92 -15.09
CA PRO A 7 -39.33 10.43 -14.28
C PRO A 7 -38.32 11.57 -14.02
N PRO A 8 -37.75 11.65 -12.81
CA PRO A 8 -36.86 12.75 -12.44
C PRO A 8 -35.65 12.80 -13.40
N PRO A 9 -35.17 14.00 -13.76
CA PRO A 9 -34.10 14.15 -14.72
C PRO A 9 -32.83 13.42 -14.24
N ALA A 10 -32.21 12.67 -15.16
CA ALA A 10 -31.01 11.89 -14.90
C ALA A 10 -29.89 12.76 -14.30
N ARG A 11 -29.54 12.50 -13.04
CA ARG A 11 -28.43 13.17 -12.36
C ARG A 11 -27.11 12.47 -12.72
N ASP A 12 -26.23 13.19 -13.39
CA ASP A 12 -24.85 12.77 -13.65
C ASP A 12 -24.09 12.57 -12.32
N ALA A 13 -23.67 11.32 -12.04
CA ALA A 13 -22.96 10.95 -10.82
C ALA A 13 -21.61 11.66 -10.62
N HIS A 14 -21.05 12.22 -11.69
CA HIS A 14 -19.77 12.95 -11.64
C HIS A 14 -19.96 14.46 -11.39
N LYS A 15 -21.19 14.98 -11.47
CA LYS A 15 -21.48 16.38 -11.11
C LYS A 15 -21.76 16.49 -9.61
N ARG A 16 -20.73 16.95 -8.87
CA ARG A 16 -20.92 17.35 -7.47
C ARG A 16 -22.03 18.40 -7.36
N PRO A 17 -22.98 18.26 -6.42
CA PRO A 17 -24.00 19.27 -6.20
C PRO A 17 -23.31 20.60 -5.86
N ARG A 18 -23.61 21.64 -6.63
CA ARG A 18 -23.20 23.01 -6.28
C ARG A 18 -23.85 23.32 -4.94
N ARG A 19 -23.03 23.48 -3.90
CA ARG A 19 -23.48 24.08 -2.64
C ARG A 19 -24.08 25.43 -3.00
N SER A 20 -25.38 25.59 -2.77
CA SER A 20 -26.03 26.89 -2.78
C SER A 20 -25.28 27.76 -1.79
N ALA A 21 -24.47 28.68 -2.31
CA ALA A 21 -23.98 29.78 -1.51
C ALA A 21 -25.22 30.61 -1.11
N PRO A 22 -25.33 31.06 0.15
CA PRO A 22 -26.41 31.96 0.53
C PRO A 22 -26.32 33.22 -0.35
N PRO A 23 -27.47 33.81 -0.72
CA PRO A 23 -27.49 34.99 -1.57
C PRO A 23 -26.75 36.13 -0.88
N ARG A 24 -25.71 36.63 -1.53
CA ARG A 24 -25.09 37.92 -1.18
C ARG A 24 -25.93 39.03 -1.80
N GLY A 25 -26.55 39.82 -0.95
CA GLY A 25 -27.13 41.14 -1.20
C GLY A 25 -27.76 41.61 0.10
N ALA A 26 -27.70 42.85 0.55
CA ALA A 26 -26.99 44.04 0.10
C ALA A 26 -26.82 44.96 1.34
N SER A 27 -25.88 45.90 1.24
CA SER A 27 -25.73 47.13 2.02
C SER A 27 -26.83 47.50 3.03
N GLY A 28 -26.43 47.73 4.29
CA GLY A 28 -27.27 48.43 5.26
C GLY A 28 -26.74 48.31 6.69
N ASP A 29 -26.12 49.41 7.13
CA ASP A 29 -26.17 49.90 8.50
C ASP A 29 -25.09 49.47 9.52
N VAL A 30 -24.59 50.51 10.19
CA VAL A 30 -23.52 50.52 11.17
C VAL A 30 -24.16 50.38 12.54
N GLY A 31 -23.75 49.36 13.30
CA GLY A 31 -23.94 49.37 14.75
C GLY A 31 -24.66 48.14 15.30
N LYS A 32 -23.87 47.16 15.75
CA LYS A 32 -23.90 46.57 17.09
C LYS A 32 -23.08 45.29 17.06
N ALA A 33 -21.99 45.29 17.82
CA ALA A 33 -21.24 44.10 18.16
C ALA A 33 -22.12 43.20 19.05
N SER A 34 -22.93 42.34 18.44
CA SER A 34 -23.45 41.18 19.14
C SER A 34 -22.44 40.04 18.97
N SER A 35 -21.87 39.66 20.11
CA SER A 35 -21.13 38.42 20.30
C SER A 35 -22.05 37.24 19.92
N VAL A 36 -22.07 36.89 18.64
CA VAL A 36 -22.64 35.61 18.19
C VAL A 36 -21.63 34.55 18.60
N THR A 37 -21.81 34.04 19.81
CA THR A 37 -21.28 32.74 20.21
C THR A 37 -21.72 31.75 19.15
N SER A 38 -20.76 31.33 18.32
CA SER A 38 -20.99 30.27 17.34
C SER A 38 -21.42 29.04 18.11
N THR A 39 -22.72 28.76 18.11
CA THR A 39 -23.23 27.49 18.61
C THR A 39 -22.61 26.43 17.72
N VAL A 40 -21.60 25.75 18.26
CA VAL A 40 -20.99 24.59 17.62
C VAL A 40 -22.13 23.61 17.44
N VAL A 41 -22.64 23.52 16.22
CA VAL A 41 -23.64 22.51 15.85
C VAL A 41 -23.04 21.18 16.24
N GLN A 42 -23.50 20.62 17.35
CA GLN A 42 -23.10 19.29 17.79
C GLN A 42 -23.60 18.34 16.72
N ARG A 43 -22.71 18.01 15.78
CA ARG A 43 -22.94 16.93 14.85
C ARG A 43 -23.19 15.71 15.72
N ARG A 44 -24.23 14.92 15.40
CA ARG A 44 -24.37 13.59 15.97
C ARG A 44 -23.13 12.79 15.55
N VAL A 45 -22.11 12.79 16.39
CA VAL A 45 -20.90 12.01 16.21
C VAL A 45 -21.26 10.61 16.65
N ASP A 46 -21.06 9.64 15.78
CA ASP A 46 -21.19 8.23 16.15
C ASP A 46 -20.26 7.97 17.34
N PRO A 47 -20.78 7.46 18.48
CA PRO A 47 -20.02 7.32 19.72
C PRO A 47 -18.76 6.46 19.55
N ARG A 48 -18.71 5.57 18.55
CA ARG A 48 -17.49 4.81 18.21
C ARG A 48 -16.34 5.68 17.73
N PHE A 49 -16.64 6.87 17.25
CA PHE A 49 -15.68 7.86 16.75
C PHE A 49 -15.63 9.10 17.65
N ASP A 50 -16.14 9.01 18.88
CA ASP A 50 -16.03 10.09 19.85
C ASP A 50 -14.54 10.28 20.23
N PRO A 51 -13.98 11.49 20.01
CA PRO A 51 -12.61 11.81 20.38
C PRO A 51 -12.23 11.51 21.84
N MET A 52 -13.22 11.39 22.74
CA MET A 52 -13.00 11.02 24.14
C MET A 52 -12.51 9.58 24.34
N PHE A 53 -12.77 8.64 23.42
CA PHE A 53 -12.26 7.26 23.52
C PHE A 53 -10.77 7.12 23.15
N GLY A 54 -10.08 8.24 22.92
CA GLY A 54 -8.65 8.27 22.62
C GLY A 54 -8.34 7.93 21.16
N ARG A 55 -7.08 8.12 20.77
CA ARG A 55 -6.58 7.71 19.45
C ARG A 55 -6.16 6.24 19.53
N ALA A 56 -6.42 5.47 18.47
CA ALA A 56 -5.92 4.10 18.36
C ALA A 56 -4.41 4.07 18.64
N ASP A 57 -4.00 3.35 19.70
CA ASP A 57 -2.60 3.18 20.03
C ASP A 57 -2.01 2.13 19.10
N ALA A 58 -1.26 2.60 18.11
CA ALA A 58 -0.58 1.74 17.16
C ALA A 58 0.37 0.75 17.83
N ARG A 59 0.94 1.07 19.01
CA ARG A 59 1.84 0.16 19.73
C ARG A 59 1.09 -1.00 20.34
N MET A 60 -0.03 -0.73 21.01
CA MET A 60 -0.88 -1.78 21.58
C MET A 60 -1.51 -2.63 20.47
N PHE A 61 -1.92 -2.01 19.37
CA PHE A 61 -2.40 -2.76 18.20
C PHE A 61 -1.31 -3.69 17.67
N GLU A 62 -0.07 -3.20 17.56
CA GLU A 62 1.03 -4.01 17.09
C GLU A 62 1.36 -5.19 18.01
N GLN A 63 1.36 -4.96 19.32
CA GLN A 63 1.62 -6.02 20.29
C GLN A 63 0.54 -7.10 20.27
N ASN A 64 -0.72 -6.71 20.08
CA ASN A 64 -1.84 -7.65 20.12
C ASN A 64 -2.12 -8.31 18.75
N TYR A 65 -1.83 -7.64 17.64
CA TYR A 65 -2.21 -8.06 16.29
C TYR A 65 -1.05 -8.12 15.29
N GLY A 66 0.20 -8.04 15.76
CA GLY A 66 1.40 -8.18 14.91
C GLY A 66 1.43 -9.51 14.18
N PHE A 67 0.88 -10.56 14.79
CA PHE A 67 0.74 -11.89 14.19
C PHE A 67 -0.02 -11.89 12.86
N LEU A 68 -0.92 -10.91 12.61
CA LEU A 68 -1.61 -10.81 11.33
C LEU A 68 -0.63 -10.52 10.18
N ARG A 69 0.41 -9.71 10.45
CA ARG A 69 1.44 -9.42 9.44
C ARG A 69 2.38 -10.60 9.23
N GLU A 70 2.67 -11.34 10.29
CA GLU A 70 3.43 -12.58 10.21
C GLU A 70 2.65 -13.64 9.43
N ALA A 71 1.34 -13.78 9.67
CA ALA A 71 0.46 -14.66 8.91
C ALA A 71 0.39 -14.26 7.43
N GLU A 72 0.22 -12.97 7.11
CA GLU A 72 0.25 -12.46 5.73
C GLU A 72 1.61 -12.72 5.04
N ALA A 73 2.71 -12.57 5.77
CA ALA A 73 4.05 -12.84 5.24
C ALA A 73 4.25 -14.34 4.97
N LYS A 74 3.82 -15.20 5.90
CA LYS A 74 3.85 -16.65 5.74
C LYS A 74 2.99 -17.11 4.56
N GLU A 75 1.79 -16.56 4.40
CA GLU A 75 0.92 -16.84 3.26
C GLU A 75 1.59 -16.44 1.92
N GLU A 76 2.31 -15.32 1.88
CA GLU A 76 3.10 -14.94 0.69
C GLU A 76 4.29 -15.88 0.43
N GLU A 77 4.94 -16.39 1.47
CA GLU A 77 6.02 -17.38 1.34
C GLU A 77 5.50 -18.69 0.78
N GLU A 78 4.40 -19.20 1.34
CA GLU A 78 3.68 -20.40 0.86
C GLU A 78 3.22 -20.20 -0.59
N ARG A 79 2.66 -19.03 -0.91
CA ARG A 79 2.26 -18.67 -2.29
C ARG A 79 3.44 -18.71 -3.25
N ARG A 80 4.58 -18.12 -2.88
CA ARG A 80 5.79 -18.14 -3.72
C ARG A 80 6.35 -19.54 -3.88
N PHE A 81 6.30 -20.35 -2.83
CA PHE A 81 6.70 -21.73 -2.88
C PHE A 81 5.80 -22.51 -3.85
N ARG A 82 4.48 -22.40 -3.72
CA ARG A 82 3.52 -23.01 -4.65
C ARG A 82 3.73 -22.57 -6.11
N ILE A 83 3.98 -21.29 -6.34
CA ILE A 83 4.35 -20.77 -7.69
C ILE A 83 5.60 -21.47 -8.23
N LYS A 84 6.62 -21.74 -7.40
CA LYS A 84 7.82 -22.47 -7.86
C LYS A 84 7.48 -23.91 -8.22
N CYS A 85 6.71 -24.61 -7.38
CA CYS A 85 6.28 -25.98 -7.67
C CYS A 85 5.50 -26.06 -8.98
N LEU A 86 4.51 -25.18 -9.17
CA LEU A 86 3.72 -25.10 -10.40
C LEU A 86 4.60 -24.88 -11.62
N LYS A 87 5.60 -24.00 -11.54
CA LYS A 87 6.54 -23.77 -12.65
C LYS A 87 7.37 -25.00 -13.00
N CYS A 88 7.80 -25.77 -12.01
CA CYS A 88 8.54 -27.01 -12.24
C CYS A 88 7.67 -28.05 -12.94
N ILE A 89 6.43 -28.25 -12.48
CA ILE A 89 5.51 -29.21 -13.11
C ILE A 89 5.09 -28.76 -14.50
N ILE A 90 4.77 -27.48 -14.68
CA ILE A 90 4.43 -26.92 -16.00
C ILE A 90 5.58 -27.14 -16.98
N ARG A 91 6.82 -26.83 -16.56
CA ARG A 91 8.00 -27.05 -17.40
C ARG A 91 8.15 -28.52 -17.79
N ARG A 92 7.87 -29.45 -16.88
CA ARG A 92 7.84 -30.88 -17.20
C ARG A 92 6.77 -31.19 -18.25
N CYS A 93 5.54 -30.72 -18.09
CA CYS A 93 4.48 -30.92 -19.09
C CYS A 93 4.87 -30.37 -20.46
N GLU A 94 5.53 -29.20 -20.52
CA GLU A 94 6.03 -28.61 -21.77
C GLU A 94 7.09 -29.50 -22.45
N LEU A 95 7.98 -30.12 -21.67
CA LEU A 95 8.99 -31.07 -22.19
C LEU A 95 8.35 -32.37 -22.67
N GLU A 96 7.36 -32.89 -21.93
CA GLU A 96 6.56 -34.06 -22.31
C GLU A 96 5.81 -33.83 -23.63
N GLU A 97 5.21 -32.65 -23.81
CA GLU A 97 4.54 -32.26 -25.06
C GLU A 97 5.52 -32.09 -26.24
N ALA A 98 6.76 -31.66 -25.96
CA ALA A 98 7.80 -31.50 -26.98
C ALA A 98 8.42 -32.83 -27.45
N GLY A 99 8.14 -33.94 -26.75
CA GLY A 99 8.69 -35.26 -27.06
C GLY A 99 10.17 -35.42 -26.70
N GLU A 100 10.67 -34.64 -25.74
CA GLU A 100 12.02 -34.79 -25.20
C GLU A 100 12.07 -35.99 -24.22
N ASP A 101 13.17 -36.77 -24.25
CA ASP A 101 13.34 -37.95 -23.39
C ASP A 101 13.41 -37.52 -21.91
N LEU A 102 12.35 -37.84 -21.17
CA LEU A 102 12.16 -37.48 -19.76
C LEU A 102 13.15 -38.18 -18.83
N ASP A 103 13.75 -39.28 -19.28
CA ASP A 103 14.73 -40.05 -18.52
C ASP A 103 16.08 -39.31 -18.42
N GLU A 104 16.38 -38.36 -19.32
CA GLU A 104 17.57 -37.50 -19.24
C GLU A 104 17.34 -36.28 -18.32
N TYR A 105 16.08 -35.92 -18.07
CA TYR A 105 15.65 -34.90 -17.12
C TYR A 105 14.89 -35.53 -15.96
N ASP A 106 15.57 -36.37 -15.17
CA ASP A 106 15.01 -36.86 -13.91
C ASP A 106 14.92 -35.70 -12.90
N LEU A 107 13.87 -34.90 -13.07
CA LEU A 107 13.56 -33.76 -12.21
C LEU A 107 13.29 -34.20 -10.77
N SER A 108 13.21 -35.51 -10.47
CA SER A 108 12.97 -36.02 -9.13
C SER A 108 14.08 -35.66 -8.15
N ASP A 109 15.35 -35.71 -8.55
CA ASP A 109 16.48 -35.33 -7.70
C ASP A 109 16.49 -33.81 -7.43
N HIS A 110 16.24 -33.01 -8.46
CA HIS A 110 16.13 -31.56 -8.32
C HIS A 110 14.89 -31.13 -7.51
N GLU A 111 13.76 -31.80 -7.73
CA GLU A 111 12.53 -31.60 -6.97
C GLU A 111 12.74 -31.95 -5.49
N GLN A 112 13.44 -33.05 -5.21
CA GLN A 112 13.71 -33.51 -3.86
C GLN A 112 14.74 -32.62 -3.14
N GLU A 113 15.73 -32.09 -3.85
CA GLU A 113 16.68 -31.10 -3.33
C GLU A 113 16.01 -29.74 -3.05
N VAL A 114 15.15 -29.26 -3.96
CA VAL A 114 14.55 -27.92 -3.87
C VAL A 114 13.34 -27.87 -2.95
N PHE A 115 12.52 -28.92 -2.93
CA PHE A 115 11.23 -28.94 -2.22
C PHE A 115 11.23 -29.86 -1.00
N GLY A 116 12.20 -30.76 -0.86
CA GLY A 116 12.28 -31.70 0.26
C GLY A 116 11.23 -32.81 0.21
N ALA A 117 11.36 -33.77 1.13
CA ALA A 117 10.49 -34.96 1.20
C ALA A 117 9.04 -34.61 1.59
N ASP A 118 8.84 -33.52 2.36
CA ASP A 118 7.54 -33.13 2.90
C ASP A 118 6.53 -32.76 1.80
N HIS A 119 7.03 -32.26 0.66
CA HIS A 119 6.19 -31.83 -0.46
C HIS A 119 6.08 -32.86 -1.59
N ALA A 120 6.71 -34.04 -1.44
CA ALA A 120 6.69 -35.08 -2.47
C ALA A 120 5.27 -35.56 -2.80
N ARG A 121 4.38 -35.63 -1.81
CA ARG A 121 2.97 -36.03 -2.03
C ARG A 121 2.22 -34.98 -2.86
N GLU A 122 2.39 -33.71 -2.53
CA GLU A 122 1.77 -32.58 -3.23
C GLU A 122 2.25 -32.48 -4.68
N LEU A 123 3.56 -32.68 -4.91
CA LEU A 123 4.14 -32.73 -6.26
C LEU A 123 3.54 -33.86 -7.09
N ARG A 124 3.37 -35.07 -6.52
CA ARG A 124 2.72 -36.20 -7.21
C ARG A 124 1.28 -35.89 -7.58
N GLU A 125 0.53 -35.23 -6.69
CA GLU A 125 -0.85 -34.84 -6.96
C GLU A 125 -0.93 -33.82 -8.11
N MET A 126 -0.05 -32.82 -8.13
CA MET A 126 0.02 -31.85 -9.23
C MET A 126 0.39 -32.50 -10.57
N LYS A 127 1.23 -33.53 -10.59
CA LYS A 127 1.55 -34.27 -11.83
C LYS A 127 0.33 -34.95 -12.46
N LEU A 128 -0.72 -35.22 -11.68
CA LEU A 128 -1.97 -35.84 -12.16
C LEU A 128 -3.02 -34.82 -12.60
N THR A 129 -2.85 -33.55 -12.21
CA THR A 129 -3.79 -32.48 -12.59
C THR A 129 -3.61 -32.05 -14.05
N PRO A 130 -4.70 -31.72 -14.76
CA PRO A 130 -4.60 -31.21 -16.13
C PRO A 130 -3.76 -29.93 -16.23
N PRO A 131 -2.92 -29.77 -17.26
CA PRO A 131 -2.01 -28.63 -17.38
C PRO A 131 -2.75 -27.29 -17.42
N GLN A 132 -3.97 -27.24 -18.00
CA GLN A 132 -4.79 -26.03 -18.04
C GLN A 132 -5.13 -25.50 -16.63
N GLN A 133 -5.34 -26.40 -15.67
CA GLN A 133 -5.61 -26.03 -14.28
C GLN A 133 -4.35 -25.47 -13.60
N LEU A 134 -3.19 -26.09 -13.88
CA LEU A 134 -1.89 -25.62 -13.36
C LEU A 134 -1.57 -24.20 -13.85
N TYR A 135 -1.78 -23.91 -15.14
CA TYR A 135 -1.59 -22.56 -15.68
C TYR A 135 -2.54 -21.53 -15.05
N ALA A 136 -3.82 -21.89 -14.88
CA ALA A 136 -4.81 -21.01 -14.27
C ALA A 136 -4.46 -20.70 -12.80
N GLU A 137 -4.06 -21.72 -12.03
CA GLU A 137 -3.60 -21.55 -10.65
C GLU A 137 -2.35 -20.66 -10.60
N LEU A 138 -1.35 -20.94 -11.46
CA LEU A 138 -0.13 -20.16 -11.54
C LEU A 138 -0.43 -18.67 -11.78
N GLU A 139 -1.30 -18.37 -12.74
CA GLU A 139 -1.67 -17.00 -13.04
C GLU A 139 -2.37 -16.32 -11.86
N GLN A 140 -3.32 -17.01 -11.22
CA GLN A 140 -4.02 -16.50 -10.04
C GLN A 140 -3.06 -16.17 -8.90
N LEU A 141 -2.16 -17.08 -8.58
CA LEU A 141 -1.17 -16.89 -7.51
C LEU A 141 -0.18 -15.77 -7.85
N GLN A 142 0.26 -15.65 -9.12
CA GLN A 142 1.12 -14.56 -9.55
C GLN A 142 0.43 -13.20 -9.42
N ARG A 143 -0.84 -13.08 -9.82
CA ARG A 143 -1.63 -11.84 -9.65
C ARG A 143 -1.77 -11.50 -8.16
N ALA A 144 -2.06 -12.48 -7.31
CA ALA A 144 -2.18 -12.28 -5.86
C ALA A 144 -0.85 -11.81 -5.23
N SER A 145 0.27 -12.44 -5.58
CA SER A 145 1.61 -12.02 -5.12
C SER A 145 1.95 -10.61 -5.59
N GLN A 146 1.63 -10.25 -6.83
CA GLN A 146 1.84 -8.89 -7.34
C GLN A 146 1.03 -7.85 -6.57
N LEU A 147 -0.22 -8.17 -6.23
CA LEU A 147 -1.06 -7.30 -5.38
C LEU A 147 -0.46 -7.15 -3.98
N TYR A 148 0.01 -8.24 -3.36
CA TYR A 148 0.70 -8.20 -2.08
C TYR A 148 1.94 -7.29 -2.12
N VAL A 149 2.79 -7.46 -3.14
CA VAL A 149 4.00 -6.63 -3.34
C VAL A 149 3.66 -5.16 -3.53
N SER A 150 2.60 -4.84 -4.29
CA SER A 150 2.19 -3.43 -4.48
C SER A 150 1.68 -2.81 -3.17
N LYS A 151 0.84 -3.51 -2.40
CA LYS A 151 0.33 -3.06 -1.10
C LYS A 151 1.44 -2.83 -0.07
N THR A 152 2.32 -3.81 0.11
CA THR A 152 3.43 -3.75 1.07
C THR A 152 4.44 -2.67 0.70
N ARG A 153 4.75 -2.52 -0.59
CA ARG A 153 5.61 -1.45 -1.10
C ARG A 153 5.03 -0.08 -0.80
N ASP A 154 3.76 0.16 -1.09
CA ASP A 154 3.12 1.46 -0.84
C ASP A 154 3.05 1.79 0.65
N ALA A 155 2.78 0.80 1.51
CA ALA A 155 2.83 0.94 2.95
C ALA A 155 4.23 1.37 3.42
N SER A 156 5.29 0.67 2.97
CA SER A 156 6.67 1.00 3.31
C SER A 156 7.09 2.42 2.86
N ILE A 157 6.61 2.88 1.70
CA ILE A 157 6.87 4.23 1.19
C ILE A 157 6.18 5.28 2.06
N LYS A 158 4.90 5.05 2.43
CA LYS A 158 4.14 5.94 3.32
C LYS A 158 4.79 6.02 4.69
N GLU A 159 5.17 4.89 5.26
CA GLU A 159 5.84 4.81 6.55
C GLU A 159 7.15 5.60 6.52
N ARG A 160 7.99 5.37 5.51
CA ARG A 160 9.26 6.09 5.33
C ARG A 160 9.05 7.60 5.24
N ARG A 161 8.08 8.06 4.46
CA ARG A 161 7.76 9.49 4.36
C ARG A 161 7.31 10.05 5.71
N SER A 162 6.52 9.29 6.48
CA SER A 162 6.07 9.68 7.81
C SER A 162 7.25 9.78 8.79
N ARG A 163 8.20 8.84 8.73
CA ARG A 163 9.42 8.81 9.54
C ARG A 163 10.29 10.03 9.27
N VAL A 164 10.60 10.31 8.01
CA VAL A 164 11.38 11.50 7.61
C VAL A 164 10.69 12.79 8.09
N ARG A 165 9.36 12.88 7.95
CA ARG A 165 8.61 14.05 8.45
C ARG A 165 8.71 14.20 9.97
N LYS A 166 8.58 13.10 10.72
CA LYS A 166 8.72 13.08 12.18
C LYS A 166 10.12 13.47 12.61
N GLU A 167 11.16 12.98 11.93
CA GLU A 167 12.56 13.33 12.21
C GLU A 167 12.84 14.81 11.98
N LEU A 168 12.38 15.38 10.86
CA LEU A 168 12.51 16.82 10.60
C LEU A 168 11.82 17.64 11.70
N LEU A 169 10.59 17.28 12.06
CA LEU A 169 9.87 17.97 13.12
C LEU A 169 10.57 17.82 14.49
N ARG A 170 11.11 16.64 14.79
CA ARG A 170 11.86 16.39 16.03
C ARG A 170 13.10 17.27 16.12
N LYS A 171 13.85 17.41 15.02
CA LYS A 171 15.02 18.31 14.94
C LYS A 171 14.62 19.78 15.20
N GLU A 172 13.53 20.24 14.61
CA GLU A 172 13.02 21.60 14.80
C GLU A 172 12.57 21.84 16.25
N VAL A 173 11.85 20.90 16.84
CA VAL A 173 11.44 20.98 18.26
C VAL A 173 12.66 21.00 19.18
N MET A 174 13.67 20.19 18.90
CA MET A 174 14.93 20.20 19.67
C MET A 174 15.66 21.54 19.55
N ALA A 175 15.71 22.14 18.36
CA ALA A 175 16.34 23.45 18.14
C ALA A 175 15.63 24.59 18.89
N VAL A 176 14.32 24.48 19.07
CA VAL A 176 13.56 25.42 19.91
C VAL A 176 13.85 25.19 21.39
N LYS A 177 13.87 23.92 21.82
CA LYS A 177 14.17 23.56 23.20
C LYS A 177 15.58 23.98 23.61
N SER A 178 16.54 23.94 22.70
CA SER A 178 17.91 24.42 22.93
C SER A 178 18.05 25.95 22.83
N GLY A 179 16.96 26.69 22.58
CA GLY A 179 16.96 28.14 22.45
C GLY A 179 17.58 28.66 21.15
N THR A 180 18.00 27.80 20.22
CA THR A 180 18.58 28.18 18.92
C THR A 180 17.54 28.83 18.01
N LYS A 181 16.26 28.45 18.16
CA LYS A 181 15.13 29.03 17.43
C LYS A 181 14.02 29.43 18.40
N ALA A 182 13.36 30.55 18.14
CA ALA A 182 12.24 30.99 18.96
C ALA A 182 10.95 30.18 18.73
N ARG A 183 10.74 29.65 17.52
CA ARG A 183 9.50 28.94 17.15
C ARG A 183 9.78 27.71 16.29
N PRO A 184 9.01 26.61 16.46
CA PRO A 184 9.19 25.39 15.67
C PRO A 184 8.75 25.64 14.23
N TYR A 185 9.62 25.30 13.29
CA TYR A 185 9.29 25.35 11.87
C TYR A 185 8.59 24.04 11.46
N PHE A 186 7.45 24.16 10.78
CA PHE A 186 6.75 23.00 10.21
C PHE A 186 7.22 22.77 8.76
N PRO A 187 7.86 21.63 8.47
CA PRO A 187 8.43 21.39 7.15
C PRO A 187 7.39 21.47 6.03
N LYS A 188 7.70 22.21 4.97
CA LYS A 188 6.84 22.29 3.78
C LYS A 188 6.86 20.97 3.02
N ARG A 189 5.83 20.72 2.20
CA ARG A 189 5.74 19.51 1.37
C ARG A 189 6.96 19.31 0.47
N ALA A 190 7.50 20.40 -0.08
CA ALA A 190 8.68 20.37 -0.94
C ALA A 190 9.94 19.90 -0.19
N GLU A 191 10.14 20.37 1.05
CA GLU A 191 11.29 19.98 1.88
C GLU A 191 11.21 18.52 2.29
N VAL A 192 10.03 18.06 2.73
CA VAL A 192 9.82 16.63 3.02
C VAL A 192 10.12 15.77 1.79
N LYS A 193 9.72 16.22 0.59
CA LYS A 193 10.02 15.50 -0.66
C LYS A 193 11.53 15.45 -0.93
N ARG A 194 12.25 16.57 -0.75
CA ARG A 194 13.72 16.60 -0.89
C ARG A 194 14.40 15.69 0.12
N ALA A 195 13.97 15.72 1.39
CA ALA A 195 14.53 14.87 2.44
C ALA A 195 14.29 13.37 2.18
N VAL A 196 13.10 13.00 1.69
CA VAL A 196 12.82 11.59 1.28
C VAL A 196 13.67 11.18 0.07
N ALA A 197 13.92 12.09 -0.87
CA ALA A 197 14.82 11.81 -2.00
C ALA A 197 16.26 11.61 -1.51
N ALA A 198 16.74 12.49 -0.62
CA ALA A 198 18.06 12.36 0.00
C ALA A 198 18.22 11.03 0.76
N ASP A 199 17.25 10.66 1.61
CA ASP A 199 17.22 9.36 2.30
C ASP A 199 17.26 8.18 1.31
N THR A 200 16.58 8.31 0.16
CA THR A 200 16.61 7.28 -0.89
C THR A 200 18.01 7.13 -1.49
N PHE A 201 18.70 8.25 -1.77
CA PHE A 201 20.07 8.22 -2.30
C PHE A 201 21.08 7.70 -1.29
N SER A 202 21.00 8.12 -0.02
CA SER A 202 21.85 7.60 1.05
C SER A 202 21.73 6.08 1.16
N ARG A 203 20.51 5.55 1.19
CA ARG A 203 20.28 4.10 1.27
C ARG A 203 20.75 3.33 0.04
N LEU A 204 20.61 3.90 -1.16
CA LEU A 204 21.14 3.29 -2.38
C LEU A 204 22.66 3.26 -2.37
N ASN A 205 23.29 4.33 -1.88
CA ASN A 205 24.73 4.42 -1.74
C ASN A 205 25.27 3.44 -0.68
N GLU A 206 24.60 3.32 0.47
CA GLU A 206 24.95 2.34 1.51
C GLU A 206 24.83 0.89 1.02
N LYS A 207 23.79 0.58 0.22
CA LYS A 207 23.53 -0.81 -0.22
C LYS A 207 24.38 -1.27 -1.41
N GLY A 208 24.74 -0.36 -2.31
CA GLY A 208 25.41 -0.76 -3.55
C GLY A 208 26.32 0.32 -4.14
N GLY A 209 26.74 1.26 -3.29
CA GLY A 209 27.66 2.33 -3.65
C GLY A 209 27.16 3.24 -4.76
N LYS A 210 28.13 3.93 -5.37
CA LYS A 210 27.90 4.85 -6.49
C LYS A 210 27.22 4.16 -7.69
N ALA A 211 27.60 2.92 -8.00
CA ALA A 211 27.02 2.16 -9.11
C ALA A 211 25.51 1.90 -8.95
N ALA A 212 25.02 1.67 -7.72
CA ALA A 212 23.58 1.53 -7.48
C ALA A 212 22.84 2.86 -7.65
N VAL A 213 23.44 3.96 -7.22
CA VAL A 213 22.89 5.32 -7.41
C VAL A 213 22.83 5.66 -8.90
N ASP A 214 23.89 5.41 -9.66
CA ASP A 214 23.94 5.70 -11.10
C ASP A 214 22.89 4.89 -11.87
N ARG A 215 22.75 3.59 -11.58
CA ARG A 215 21.69 2.74 -12.16
C ARG A 215 20.29 3.29 -11.85
N TYR A 216 20.08 3.79 -10.63
CA TYR A 216 18.81 4.40 -10.25
C TYR A 216 18.54 5.69 -11.04
N ILE A 217 19.54 6.56 -11.18
CA ILE A 217 19.44 7.82 -11.94
C ILE A 217 19.14 7.53 -13.41
N ILE A 218 19.87 6.60 -14.04
CA ILE A 218 19.64 6.18 -15.44
C ILE A 218 18.21 5.69 -15.62
N ARG A 219 17.72 4.83 -14.72
CA ARG A 219 16.34 4.32 -14.76
C ARG A 219 15.31 5.44 -14.62
N LYS A 220 15.61 6.47 -13.82
CA LYS A 220 14.73 7.63 -13.63
C LYS A 220 14.76 8.61 -14.79
N ARG A 221 15.87 8.73 -15.52
CA ARG A 221 15.99 9.58 -16.72
C ARG A 221 15.25 8.98 -17.92
N LYS A 222 15.16 7.65 -18.00
CA LYS A 222 14.45 6.93 -19.08
C LYS A 222 12.92 6.92 -18.95
N ARG A 223 12.37 7.32 -17.81
CA ARG A 223 10.93 7.40 -17.53
C ARG A 223 10.46 8.83 -17.64
#